data_AF-A0A955PGT6-F1
#
_entry.id   AF-A0A955PGT6-F1
#
_cell.length_a   1.000
_cell.length_b   1.000
_cell.length_c   1.000
_cell.angle_alpha   90.00
_cell.angle_beta   90.00
_cell.angle_gamma   90.00
#
_symmetry.space_group_name_H-M   'P 1'
#
loop_
_entity.id
_entity.type
_entity.pdbx_description
1 polymer ?
#
loop_
_entity_poly.entity_id
_entity_poly.type
_entity_poly.pdbx_seq_one_letter_code
_entity_poly.pdbx_strand_id
1 'polypeptide(L)'
;GWLPLAQKGSLATLRGWLYHKDEWAKRHPIFEGLPTGMMDYSVYREVIPDVAWSGQEVPDEVVAGANDASLAYSSGLMLSVYKLGEGRFILNTLRIRENIGTDPVADRLLANLLRYSAGEMDQPLADPPQDFEATLKTLGFGE
;
A
#
# COMPACT_ATOMS: atom_id res chain seq x y z
N GLY A 1 -7.96 9.67 -13.20
CA GLY A 1 -7.20 9.58 -11.93
C GLY A 1 -5.77 9.17 -12.22
N TRP A 2 -4.81 9.60 -11.40
CA TRP A 2 -3.36 9.45 -11.64
C TRP A 2 -2.79 8.05 -11.36
N LEU A 3 -3.59 7.14 -10.80
CA LEU A 3 -3.14 5.80 -10.41
C LEU A 3 -2.94 4.90 -11.65
N PRO A 4 -1.78 4.25 -11.88
CA PRO A 4 -1.54 3.48 -13.11
C PRO A 4 -2.18 2.09 -13.10
N LEU A 5 -3.50 2.07 -12.96
CA LEU A 5 -4.39 0.93 -13.09
C LEU A 5 -5.53 1.31 -14.05
N ALA A 6 -6.01 0.35 -14.83
CA ALA A 6 -7.26 0.46 -15.59
C ALA A 6 -8.45 0.52 -14.63
N GLN A 7 -8.49 -0.37 -13.63
CA GLN A 7 -9.43 -0.31 -12.52
C GLN A 7 -8.76 0.31 -11.28
N LYS A 8 -8.86 1.64 -11.18
CA LYS A 8 -8.20 2.44 -10.13
C LYS A 8 -8.86 2.32 -8.74
N GLY A 9 -10.12 1.90 -8.70
CA GLY A 9 -10.94 1.87 -7.48
C GLY A 9 -11.07 3.24 -6.81
N SER A 10 -11.27 3.24 -5.50
CA SER A 10 -11.46 4.45 -4.69
C SER A 10 -10.90 4.27 -3.27
N LEU A 11 -10.87 5.37 -2.51
CA LEU A 11 -10.60 5.32 -1.08
C LEU A 11 -11.90 5.03 -0.32
N ALA A 12 -11.94 3.89 0.37
CA ALA A 12 -12.98 3.58 1.34
C ALA A 12 -12.64 4.24 2.68
N THR A 13 -13.67 4.76 3.35
CA THR A 13 -13.53 5.30 4.71
C THR A 13 -13.61 4.17 5.72
N LEU A 14 -12.67 4.19 6.66
CA LEU A 14 -12.41 3.17 7.68
C LEU A 14 -12.00 3.87 8.98
N ARG A 15 -12.90 4.70 9.54
CA ARG A 15 -12.59 5.52 10.71
C ARG A 15 -12.42 4.66 11.96
N GLY A 16 -11.43 4.98 12.78
CA GLY A 16 -11.42 4.54 14.17
C GLY A 16 -12.45 5.34 14.98
N TRP A 17 -13.62 4.76 15.29
CA TRP A 17 -14.64 5.42 16.14
C TRP A 17 -15.25 4.45 17.16
N LEU A 18 -16.57 4.48 17.36
CA LEU A 18 -17.27 3.67 18.37
C LEU A 18 -17.08 2.16 18.16
N TYR A 19 -17.05 1.74 16.90
CA TYR A 19 -16.65 0.40 16.50
C TYR A 19 -15.31 0.47 15.79
N HIS A 20 -14.42 -0.45 16.14
CA HIS A 20 -13.09 -0.51 15.54
C HIS A 20 -13.10 -1.40 14.30
N LYS A 21 -12.25 -1.04 13.36
CA LYS A 21 -11.87 -1.92 12.26
C LYS A 21 -10.76 -2.86 12.73
N ASP A 22 -10.66 -4.00 12.06
CA ASP A 22 -9.58 -4.94 12.26
C ASP A 22 -8.48 -4.64 11.24
N GLU A 23 -7.40 -3.97 11.66
CA GLU A 23 -6.21 -3.76 10.83
C GLU A 23 -5.23 -4.92 10.93
N TRP A 24 -4.67 -5.33 9.80
CA TRP A 24 -3.72 -6.44 9.74
C TRP A 24 -2.56 -6.16 8.78
N ALA A 25 -1.43 -6.82 9.07
CA ALA A 25 -0.23 -6.86 8.25
C ALA A 25 0.21 -8.30 8.02
N LYS A 26 0.54 -8.66 6.77
CA LYS A 26 1.17 -9.95 6.46
C LYS A 26 2.64 -9.94 6.86
N ARG A 27 3.19 -11.13 7.11
CA ARG A 27 4.65 -11.33 7.14
C ARG A 27 5.22 -10.96 5.77
N HIS A 28 5.88 -9.81 5.70
CA HIS A 28 6.35 -9.20 4.47
C HIS A 28 7.63 -8.38 4.76
N PRO A 29 8.60 -8.28 3.83
CA PRO A 29 9.83 -7.50 4.06
C PRO A 29 9.59 -6.05 4.48
N ILE A 30 8.50 -5.42 4.01
CA ILE A 30 8.12 -4.06 4.45
C ILE A 30 7.85 -3.98 5.97
N PHE A 31 7.41 -5.08 6.59
CA PHE A 31 7.19 -5.18 8.03
C PHE A 31 8.35 -5.88 8.78
N GLU A 32 9.53 -6.02 8.16
CA GLU A 32 10.68 -6.67 8.80
C GLU A 32 11.07 -5.97 10.11
N GLY A 33 11.11 -6.74 11.21
CA GLY A 33 11.42 -6.23 12.55
C GLY A 33 10.24 -5.55 13.26
N LEU A 34 9.03 -5.61 12.69
CA LEU A 34 7.80 -5.13 13.30
C LEU A 34 6.80 -6.28 13.50
N PRO A 35 5.88 -6.20 14.48
CA PRO A 35 4.87 -7.24 14.70
C PRO A 35 3.90 -7.37 13.52
N THR A 36 3.59 -8.60 13.08
CA THR A 36 2.64 -8.87 11.98
C THR A 36 1.47 -9.73 12.47
N GLY A 37 0.39 -9.80 11.67
CA GLY A 37 -0.92 -10.29 12.12
C GLY A 37 -1.83 -9.09 12.34
N MET A 38 -2.57 -9.07 13.44
CA MET A 38 -3.30 -7.87 13.85
C MET A 38 -2.34 -6.74 14.22
N MET A 39 -2.63 -5.53 13.77
CA MET A 39 -1.84 -4.36 14.13
C MET A 39 -2.19 -3.91 15.56
N ASP A 40 -1.30 -4.19 16.52
CA ASP A 40 -1.44 -3.75 17.91
C ASP A 40 -1.35 -2.22 18.02
N TYR A 41 -2.33 -1.58 18.68
CA TYR A 41 -2.41 -0.12 18.82
C TYR A 41 -1.36 0.45 19.79
N SER A 42 -0.72 -0.38 20.61
CA SER A 42 0.47 0.04 21.37
C SER A 42 1.68 0.29 20.46
N VAL A 43 1.66 -0.24 19.24
CA VAL A 43 2.74 -0.13 18.25
C VAL A 43 2.32 0.73 17.06
N TYR A 44 1.16 0.48 16.48
CA TYR A 44 0.79 1.01 15.16
C TYR A 44 -0.17 2.21 15.19
N ARG A 45 -0.65 2.65 16.37
CA ARG A 45 -1.73 3.66 16.47
C ARG A 45 -1.48 4.89 15.60
N GLU A 46 -0.28 5.45 15.63
CA GLU A 46 0.00 6.70 14.94
C GLU A 46 0.10 6.52 13.41
N VAL A 47 0.44 5.31 12.94
CA VAL A 47 0.60 5.01 11.51
C VAL A 47 -0.67 4.44 10.86
N ILE A 48 -1.65 4.01 11.65
CA ILE A 48 -2.94 3.50 11.14
C ILE A 48 -3.76 4.66 10.55
N PRO A 49 -4.23 4.55 9.29
CA PRO A 49 -5.07 5.55 8.65
C PRO A 49 -6.57 5.32 8.90
N ASP A 50 -7.36 6.32 8.55
CA ASP A 50 -8.83 6.25 8.48
C ASP A 50 -9.36 5.89 7.09
N VAL A 51 -8.48 5.50 6.16
CA VAL A 51 -8.83 5.15 4.79
C VAL A 51 -8.01 3.97 4.27
N ALA A 52 -8.62 3.18 3.38
CA ALA A 52 -7.93 2.15 2.62
C ALA A 52 -8.40 2.16 1.17
N TRP A 53 -7.56 1.66 0.28
CA TRP A 53 -7.91 1.49 -1.13
C TRP A 53 -8.88 0.31 -1.29
N SER A 54 -9.98 0.52 -2.02
CA SER A 54 -10.97 -0.50 -2.33
C SER A 54 -11.34 -0.51 -3.81
N GLY A 55 -11.59 -1.70 -4.36
CA GLY A 55 -12.01 -1.88 -5.75
C GLY A 55 -10.92 -1.62 -6.79
N GLN A 56 -9.64 -1.75 -6.45
CA GLN A 56 -8.53 -1.76 -7.41
C GLN A 56 -8.50 -3.10 -8.17
N GLU A 57 -7.71 -3.14 -9.24
CA GLU A 57 -7.17 -4.41 -9.75
C GLU A 57 -6.46 -5.20 -8.65
N VAL A 58 -6.36 -6.52 -8.85
CA VAL A 58 -5.67 -7.42 -7.91
C VAL A 58 -4.19 -7.02 -7.86
N PRO A 59 -3.65 -6.65 -6.69
CA PRO A 59 -2.23 -6.36 -6.57
C PRO A 59 -1.38 -7.62 -6.70
N ASP A 60 -0.16 -7.47 -7.20
CA ASP A 60 0.86 -8.52 -7.19
C ASP A 60 1.20 -8.96 -5.76
N GLU A 61 1.24 -8.00 -4.82
CA GLU A 61 1.41 -8.30 -3.40
C GLU A 61 0.41 -7.53 -2.55
N VAL A 62 -0.39 -8.28 -1.80
CA VAL A 62 -1.18 -7.76 -0.69
C VAL A 62 -0.30 -7.75 0.56
N VAL A 63 -0.13 -6.58 1.20
CA VAL A 63 0.81 -6.40 2.33
C VAL A 63 0.07 -6.11 3.63
N ALA A 64 -0.82 -5.12 3.64
CA ALA A 64 -1.63 -4.75 4.81
C ALA A 64 -3.01 -4.25 4.39
N GLY A 65 -4.00 -4.45 5.26
CA GLY A 65 -5.38 -4.08 4.99
C GLY A 65 -6.20 -3.98 6.26
N ALA A 66 -7.46 -3.59 6.09
CA ALA A 66 -8.40 -3.49 7.19
C ALA A 66 -9.82 -3.83 6.76
N ASN A 67 -10.62 -4.30 7.71
CA ASN A 67 -12.05 -4.53 7.55
C ASN A 67 -12.82 -4.02 8.77
N ASP A 68 -13.90 -3.30 8.53
CA ASP A 68 -14.92 -2.95 9.51
C ASP A 68 -16.18 -3.74 9.17
N ALA A 69 -16.56 -4.65 10.08
CA ALA A 69 -17.72 -5.53 9.93
C ALA A 69 -18.83 -5.21 10.95
N SER A 70 -18.75 -4.06 11.63
CA SER A 70 -19.57 -3.76 12.80
C SER A 70 -21.01 -3.32 12.47
N LEU A 71 -21.17 -2.17 11.80
CA LEU A 71 -22.47 -1.57 11.50
C LEU A 71 -22.70 -1.39 9.99
N ALA A 72 -21.67 -0.94 9.27
CA ALA A 72 -21.63 -0.86 7.82
C ALA A 72 -20.34 -1.52 7.36
N TYR A 73 -20.44 -2.47 6.42
CA TYR A 73 -19.26 -3.16 5.93
C TYR A 73 -18.39 -2.20 5.11
N SER A 74 -17.13 -2.08 5.53
CA SER A 74 -16.10 -1.38 4.77
C SER A 74 -14.82 -2.19 4.84
N SER A 75 -14.08 -2.31 3.74
CA SER A 75 -12.79 -3.01 3.73
C SER A 75 -11.92 -2.49 2.60
N GLY A 76 -10.62 -2.67 2.77
CA GLY A 76 -9.66 -2.28 1.76
C GLY A 76 -8.22 -2.58 2.15
N LEU A 77 -7.31 -2.27 1.23
CA LEU A 77 -5.88 -2.43 1.39
C LEU A 77 -5.24 -1.10 1.78
N MET A 78 -4.45 -1.13 2.84
CA MET A 78 -3.67 0.03 3.29
C MET A 78 -2.28 0.05 2.67
N LEU A 79 -1.78 -1.12 2.30
CA LEU A 79 -0.48 -1.27 1.64
C LEU A 79 -0.52 -2.44 0.64
N SER A 80 -0.20 -2.16 -0.61
CA SER A 80 -0.12 -3.15 -1.69
C SER A 80 0.94 -2.79 -2.72
N VAL A 81 1.42 -3.80 -3.45
CA VAL A 81 2.43 -3.66 -4.51
C VAL A 81 1.82 -4.10 -5.84
N TYR A 82 2.13 -3.33 -6.87
CA TYR A 82 1.72 -3.58 -8.26
C TYR A 82 2.93 -3.51 -9.18
N LYS A 83 2.95 -4.34 -10.21
CA LYS A 83 3.90 -4.26 -11.31
C LYS A 83 3.40 -3.31 -12.39
N LEU A 84 4.35 -2.65 -13.04
CA LEU A 84 4.13 -1.86 -14.25
C LEU A 84 5.36 -2.01 -15.15
N GLY A 85 5.23 -2.81 -16.20
CA GLY A 85 6.39 -3.32 -16.95
C GLY A 85 7.29 -4.16 -16.06
N GLU A 86 8.60 -3.97 -16.17
CA GLU A 86 9.60 -4.59 -15.29
C GLU A 86 9.74 -3.86 -13.93
N GLY A 87 9.07 -2.72 -13.77
CA GLY A 87 9.06 -1.95 -12.54
C GLY A 87 7.92 -2.34 -11.60
N ARG A 88 7.90 -1.71 -10.43
CA ARG A 88 6.80 -1.81 -9.47
C ARG A 88 6.49 -0.46 -8.84
N PHE A 89 5.26 -0.30 -8.38
CA PHE A 89 4.86 0.82 -7.54
C PHE A 89 4.09 0.30 -6.31
N ILE A 90 4.10 1.10 -5.25
CA ILE A 90 3.51 0.75 -3.97
C ILE A 90 2.38 1.74 -3.69
N LEU A 91 1.19 1.23 -3.38
CA LEU A 91 0.09 2.04 -2.86
C LEU A 91 0.06 1.95 -1.36
N ASN A 92 0.12 3.11 -0.71
CA ASN A 92 0.21 3.23 0.73
C ASN A 92 -0.80 4.29 1.21
N THR A 93 -1.64 3.91 2.18
CA THR A 93 -2.42 4.85 2.98
C THR A 93 -1.91 4.99 4.41
N LEU A 94 -0.97 4.14 4.86
CA LEU A 94 -0.38 4.28 6.20
C LEU A 94 0.23 5.66 6.36
N ARG A 95 0.08 6.23 7.57
CA ARG A 95 0.50 7.58 7.95
C ARG A 95 2.00 7.66 8.19
N ILE A 96 2.80 7.11 7.27
CA ILE A 96 4.25 7.03 7.39
C ILE A 96 4.84 8.44 7.31
N ARG A 97 4.55 9.17 6.24
CA ARG A 97 5.20 10.46 5.92
C ARG A 97 5.04 11.49 7.04
N GLU A 98 3.86 11.63 7.59
CA GLU A 98 3.57 12.61 8.65
C GLU A 98 4.19 12.25 10.01
N ASN A 99 4.63 11.00 10.20
CA ASN A 99 5.19 10.50 11.46
C ASN A 99 6.69 10.20 11.39
N ILE A 100 7.37 10.53 10.27
CA ILE A 100 8.83 10.35 10.13
C ILE A 100 9.56 11.19 11.19
N GLY A 101 10.50 10.58 11.89
CA GLY A 101 11.31 11.21 12.94
C GLY A 101 10.59 11.41 14.27
N THR A 102 9.30 11.09 14.35
CA THR A 102 8.50 11.16 15.59
C THR A 102 8.02 9.80 16.06
N ASP A 103 7.73 8.88 15.13
CA ASP A 103 7.31 7.52 15.43
C ASP A 103 8.33 6.49 14.88
N PRO A 104 8.93 5.64 15.73
CA PRO A 104 9.92 4.66 15.29
C PRO A 104 9.36 3.61 14.33
N VAL A 105 8.06 3.32 14.36
CA VAL A 105 7.39 2.42 13.42
C VAL A 105 7.31 3.06 12.05
N ALA A 106 7.00 4.36 11.95
CA ALA A 106 7.00 5.08 10.68
C ALA A 106 8.40 5.07 10.04
N ASP A 107 9.44 5.37 10.84
CA ASP A 107 10.83 5.33 10.37
C ASP A 107 11.24 3.94 9.90
N ARG A 108 10.87 2.89 10.64
CA ARG A 108 11.17 1.51 10.27
C ARG A 108 10.43 1.08 9.00
N LEU A 109 9.15 1.42 8.86
CA LEU A 109 8.37 1.15 7.66
C LEU A 109 8.97 1.83 6.44
N LEU A 110 9.38 3.09 6.55
CA LEU A 110 10.06 3.80 5.45
C LEU A 110 11.38 3.12 5.06
N ALA A 111 12.23 2.80 6.05
CA ALA A 111 13.50 2.12 5.79
C ALA A 111 13.29 0.76 5.10
N ASN A 112 12.27 0.01 5.52
CA ASN A 112 11.95 -1.28 4.93
C ASN A 112 11.32 -1.15 3.54
N LEU A 113 10.49 -0.14 3.29
CA LEU A 113 9.98 0.18 1.95
C LEU A 113 11.13 0.45 0.99
N LEU A 114 12.09 1.28 1.40
CA LEU A 114 13.28 1.57 0.59
C LEU A 114 14.11 0.31 0.32
N ARG A 115 14.35 -0.53 1.33
CA ARG A 115 15.05 -1.82 1.15
C ARG A 115 14.32 -2.77 0.23
N TYR A 116 13.00 -2.88 0.39
CA TYR A 116 12.15 -3.73 -0.44
C TYR A 116 12.20 -3.26 -1.91
N SER A 117 12.08 -1.96 -2.15
CA SER A 117 12.23 -1.37 -3.49
C SER A 117 13.65 -1.49 -4.04
N ALA A 118 14.66 -1.53 -3.17
CA ALA A 118 16.06 -1.67 -3.58
C ALA A 118 16.46 -3.09 -4.00
N GLY A 119 15.61 -4.10 -3.75
CA GLY A 119 15.95 -5.51 -3.98
C GLY A 119 16.33 -5.87 -5.43
N GLU A 120 16.01 -5.01 -6.40
CA GLU A 120 16.34 -5.19 -7.82
C GLU A 120 17.23 -4.06 -8.37
N MET A 121 17.78 -3.19 -7.51
CA MET A 121 18.60 -2.05 -7.96
C MET A 121 19.88 -2.44 -8.71
N ASP A 122 20.40 -3.65 -8.46
CA ASP A 122 21.60 -4.16 -9.13
C ASP A 122 21.30 -4.75 -10.53
N GLN A 123 20.01 -4.84 -10.91
CA GLN A 123 19.62 -5.31 -12.24
C GLN A 123 19.79 -4.21 -13.28
N PRO A 124 20.20 -4.54 -14.52
CA PRO A 124 20.26 -3.56 -15.60
C PRO A 124 18.87 -2.97 -15.85
N LEU A 125 18.82 -1.69 -16.21
CA LEU A 125 17.57 -1.05 -16.63
C LEU A 125 16.98 -1.83 -17.80
N ALA A 126 15.74 -2.28 -17.63
CA ALA A 126 15.02 -2.94 -18.69
C ALA A 126 14.48 -1.93 -19.70
N ASP A 127 14.49 -2.30 -20.97
CA ASP A 127 13.78 -1.56 -22.00
C ASP A 127 12.26 -1.61 -21.72
N PRO A 128 11.51 -0.53 -21.99
CA PRO A 128 10.06 -0.56 -21.89
C PRO A 128 9.46 -1.66 -22.78
N PRO A 129 8.34 -2.29 -22.36
CA PRO A 129 7.60 -3.21 -23.21
C PRO A 129 7.28 -2.60 -24.58
N GLN A 130 7.23 -3.41 -25.64
CA GLN A 130 7.01 -2.92 -27.01
C GLN A 130 5.69 -2.15 -27.17
N ASP A 131 4.69 -2.47 -26.35
CA ASP A 131 3.35 -1.87 -26.33
C ASP A 131 3.16 -0.83 -25.20
N PHE A 132 4.22 -0.42 -24.51
CA PHE A 132 4.13 0.37 -23.29
C PHE A 132 3.37 1.70 -23.47
N GLU A 133 3.57 2.40 -24.59
CA GLU A 133 2.81 3.62 -24.91
C GLU A 133 1.30 3.36 -25.04
N ALA A 134 0.91 2.23 -25.64
CA ALA A 134 -0.50 1.84 -25.73
C ALA A 134 -1.06 1.43 -24.36
N THR A 135 -0.24 0.78 -23.53
CA THR A 135 -0.57 0.49 -22.13
C THR A 135 -0.82 1.78 -21.36
N LEU A 136 0.08 2.76 -21.44
CA LEU A 136 -0.05 4.05 -20.77
C LEU A 136 -1.33 4.78 -21.19
N LYS A 137 -1.66 4.80 -22.49
CA LYS A 137 -2.92 5.38 -22.99
C LYS A 137 -4.15 4.69 -22.41
N THR A 138 -4.12 3.36 -22.34
CA THR A 138 -5.22 2.57 -21.73
C THR A 138 -5.37 2.87 -20.24
N LEU A 139 -4.26 3.14 -19.54
CA LEU A 139 -4.24 3.56 -18.14
C LEU A 139 -4.60 5.04 -17.95
N GLY A 140 -4.78 5.80 -19.04
CA GLY A 140 -5.14 7.23 -19.02
C GLY A 140 -3.95 8.17 -18.87
N PHE A 141 -2.77 7.77 -19.33
CA PHE A 141 -1.58 8.61 -19.49
C PHE A 141 -1.21 8.77 -20.96
N GLY A 142 -0.80 9.97 -21.36
CA GLY A 142 -0.55 10.33 -22.77
C GLY A 142 -1.75 11.06 -23.38
N GLU A 143 -1.47 12.01 -24.28
CA GLU A 143 -2.47 12.74 -25.07
C GLU A 143 -3.27 11.83 -26.01
#